data_AF-A0A9E4EB10-F1
#
_entry.id   AF-A0A9E4EB10-F1
#
_cell.length_a   1.000
_cell.length_b   1.000
_cell.length_c   1.000
_cell.angle_alpha   90.00
_cell.angle_beta   90.00
_cell.angle_gamma   90.00
#
_symmetry.space_group_name_H-M   'P 1'
#
loop_
_entity.id
_entity.type
_entity.pdbx_description
1 polymer ?
#
loop_
_entity_poly.entity_id
_entity_poly.type
_entity_poly.pdbx_seq_one_letter_code
_entity_poly.pdbx_strand_id
1 'polypeptide(L)'
;MLVVQEARQGNPEEVKARLDALDTITTLELSENALVLAENLVDEGAIPLTAFEDALHIAIPTTASEVEYLVSWNFRHIVNATMRPRIDAVCHKANYEPIIICTPEELMGDD
;
A
#
# COMPACT_ATOMS: atom_id res chain seq x y z
N MET A 1 10.07 -9.12 -2.40
CA MET A 1 8.78 -8.43 -2.19
C MET A 1 8.97 -7.37 -1.11
N LEU A 2 8.48 -6.15 -1.36
CA LEU A 2 8.63 -4.96 -0.51
C LEU A 2 8.29 -5.24 0.97
N VAL A 3 7.08 -5.73 1.26
CA VAL A 3 6.61 -6.04 2.63
C VAL A 3 7.51 -7.07 3.34
N VAL A 4 8.01 -8.09 2.63
CA VAL A 4 8.93 -9.07 3.24
C VAL A 4 10.29 -8.46 3.55
N GLN A 5 10.77 -7.50 2.76
CA GLN A 5 12.00 -6.78 3.07
C GLN A 5 11.84 -5.90 4.32
N GLU A 6 10.69 -5.26 4.49
CA GLU A 6 10.35 -4.47 5.69
C GLU A 6 10.22 -5.36 6.93
N ALA A 7 9.54 -6.50 6.81
CA ALA A 7 9.35 -7.46 7.89
C ALA A 7 10.66 -8.05 8.42
N ARG A 8 11.73 -8.05 7.60
CA ARG A 8 13.07 -8.51 7.97
C ARG A 8 13.87 -7.53 8.84
N GLN A 9 13.38 -6.32 9.05
CA GLN A 9 14.09 -5.28 9.77
C GLN A 9 13.68 -5.21 11.24
N GLY A 10 14.58 -4.72 12.10
CA GLY A 10 14.31 -4.50 13.53
C GLY A 10 14.78 -5.64 14.43
N ASN A 11 14.04 -5.89 15.52
CA ASN A 11 14.40 -6.89 16.53
C ASN A 11 14.37 -8.31 15.93
N PRO A 12 15.45 -9.11 16.02
CA PRO A 12 15.51 -10.46 15.49
C PRO A 12 14.40 -11.41 15.95
N GLU A 13 13.94 -11.30 17.20
CA GLU A 13 12.85 -12.15 17.72
C GLU A 13 11.51 -11.81 17.04
N GLU A 14 11.22 -10.52 16.87
CA GLU A 14 10.03 -10.01 16.18
C GLU A 14 10.10 -10.22 14.66
N VAL A 15 11.30 -10.24 14.07
CA VAL A 15 11.49 -10.58 12.65
C VAL A 15 11.00 -11.99 12.39
N LYS A 16 11.37 -12.96 13.23
CA LYS A 16 10.93 -14.34 13.06
C LYS A 16 9.41 -14.46 13.11
N ALA A 17 8.78 -13.87 14.13
CA ALA A 17 7.32 -13.91 14.28
C ALA A 17 6.59 -13.31 13.05
N ARG A 18 7.07 -12.18 12.52
CA ARG A 18 6.50 -11.56 11.32
C ARG A 18 6.70 -12.40 10.07
N LEU A 19 7.89 -12.99 9.89
CA LEU A 19 8.16 -13.85 8.73
C LEU A 19 7.32 -15.12 8.75
N ASP A 20 7.18 -15.76 9.92
CA ASP A 20 6.36 -16.95 10.10
C ASP A 20 4.88 -16.63 9.79
N ALA A 21 4.37 -15.45 10.16
CA ALA A 21 3.01 -15.02 9.85
C ALA A 21 2.78 -14.71 8.35
N LEU A 22 3.82 -14.26 7.64
CA LEU A 22 3.75 -13.96 6.20
C LEU A 22 3.83 -15.22 5.33
N ASP A 23 4.35 -16.34 5.84
CA ASP A 23 4.59 -17.57 5.06
C ASP A 23 3.31 -18.17 4.46
N THR A 24 2.16 -17.94 5.10
CA THR A 24 0.85 -18.42 4.63
C THR A 24 0.09 -17.40 3.77
N ILE A 25 0.64 -16.21 3.55
CA ILE A 25 -0.05 -15.10 2.88
C ILE A 25 0.42 -15.01 1.43
N THR A 26 -0.54 -14.91 0.50
CA THR A 26 -0.23 -14.69 -0.91
C THR A 26 0.47 -13.36 -1.12
N THR A 27 1.60 -13.42 -1.82
CA THR A 27 2.45 -12.27 -2.12
C THR A 27 2.09 -11.67 -3.47
N LEU A 28 1.84 -10.36 -3.52
CA LEU A 28 1.71 -9.63 -4.78
C LEU A 28 3.09 -9.22 -5.29
N GLU A 29 3.35 -9.45 -6.57
CA GLU A 29 4.59 -9.04 -7.21
C GLU A 29 4.53 -7.58 -7.68
N LEU A 30 5.70 -6.93 -7.68
CA LEU A 30 5.84 -5.60 -8.27
C LEU A 30 5.75 -5.73 -9.80
N SER A 31 4.74 -5.13 -10.39
CA SER A 31 4.59 -5.02 -11.84
C SER A 31 5.14 -3.69 -12.37
N GLU A 32 5.42 -3.61 -13.68
CA GLU A 32 5.78 -2.35 -14.33
C GLU A 32 4.67 -1.30 -14.19
N ASN A 33 3.40 -1.73 -14.29
CA ASN A 33 2.24 -0.86 -14.10
C ASN A 33 2.18 -0.27 -12.68
N ALA A 34 2.46 -1.08 -11.66
CA ALA A 34 2.54 -0.62 -10.27
C ALA A 34 3.67 0.38 -10.07
N LEU A 35 4.83 0.16 -10.69
CA LEU A 35 5.96 1.07 -10.62
C LEU A 35 5.60 2.44 -11.24
N VAL A 36 5.01 2.44 -12.45
CA VAL A 36 4.57 3.67 -13.12
C VAL A 36 3.50 4.41 -12.31
N LEU A 37 2.54 3.68 -11.71
CA LEU A 37 1.54 4.31 -10.86
C LEU A 37 2.17 4.92 -9.58
N ALA A 38 3.16 4.26 -8.97
CA ALA A 38 3.87 4.80 -7.82
C ALA A 38 4.66 6.07 -8.16
N GLU A 39 5.30 6.11 -9.33
CA GLU A 39 5.95 7.32 -9.85
C GLU A 39 4.94 8.47 -10.03
N ASN A 40 3.80 8.21 -10.66
CA ASN A 40 2.73 9.21 -10.83
C ASN A 40 2.20 9.74 -9.49
N LEU A 41 2.02 8.88 -8.49
CA LEU A 41 1.58 9.28 -7.15
C LEU A 41 2.55 10.28 -6.50
N VAL A 42 3.85 10.10 -6.72
CA VAL A 42 4.87 11.01 -6.20
C VAL A 42 4.97 12.29 -7.02
N ASP A 43 5.00 12.18 -8.35
CA ASP A 43 5.15 13.32 -9.26
C ASP A 43 3.99 14.31 -9.16
N GLU A 44 2.77 13.80 -8.93
CA GLU A 44 1.57 14.63 -8.74
C GLU A 44 1.39 15.10 -7.28
N GLY A 45 2.30 14.71 -6.39
CA GLY A 45 2.31 15.11 -4.98
C GLY A 45 1.19 14.49 -4.15
N ALA A 46 0.64 13.35 -4.60
CA ALA A 46 -0.30 12.54 -3.83
C ALA A 46 0.44 11.77 -2.71
N ILE A 47 1.71 11.44 -2.90
CA ILE A 47 2.63 10.89 -1.89
C ILE A 47 3.94 11.70 -1.90
N PRO A 48 4.58 11.99 -0.76
CA PRO A 48 5.86 12.69 -0.75
C PRO A 48 6.97 11.89 -1.45
N LEU A 49 7.89 12.58 -2.16
CA LEU A 49 9.05 11.95 -2.80
C LEU A 49 9.92 11.13 -1.82
N THR A 50 10.00 11.55 -0.56
CA THR A 50 10.74 10.82 0.48
C THR A 50 10.05 9.55 0.97
N ALA A 51 8.83 9.26 0.48
CA ALA A 51 7.98 8.15 0.89
C ALA A 51 7.60 7.27 -0.32
N PHE A 52 8.53 7.04 -1.24
CA PHE A 52 8.28 6.25 -2.45
C PHE A 52 7.81 4.81 -2.16
N GLU A 53 8.29 4.20 -1.06
CA GLU A 53 7.82 2.87 -0.62
C GLU A 53 6.32 2.89 -0.27
N ASP A 54 5.81 3.97 0.33
CA ASP A 54 4.37 4.13 0.59
C ASP A 54 3.57 4.23 -0.72
N ALA A 55 4.13 4.86 -1.75
CA ALA A 55 3.51 4.90 -3.07
C ALA A 55 3.43 3.50 -3.70
N LEU A 56 4.46 2.67 -3.53
CA LEU A 56 4.45 1.27 -3.98
C LEU A 56 3.42 0.42 -3.23
N HIS A 57 3.28 0.60 -1.91
CA HIS A 57 2.27 -0.09 -1.10
C HIS A 57 0.84 0.21 -1.55
N ILE A 58 0.59 1.39 -2.13
CA ILE A 58 -0.70 1.76 -2.72
C ILE A 58 -0.81 1.21 -4.15
N ALA A 59 0.21 1.39 -4.97
CA ALA A 59 0.16 1.11 -6.39
C ALA A 59 0.10 -0.39 -6.73
N ILE A 60 0.84 -1.23 -5.99
CA ILE A 60 0.86 -2.69 -6.21
C ILE A 60 -0.55 -3.28 -6.16
N PRO A 61 -1.32 -3.13 -5.06
CA PRO A 61 -2.66 -3.68 -5.00
C PRO A 61 -3.66 -2.94 -5.90
N THR A 62 -3.50 -1.62 -6.13
CA THR A 62 -4.37 -0.86 -7.06
C THR A 62 -4.30 -1.38 -8.50
N THR A 63 -3.13 -1.89 -8.93
CA THR A 63 -2.95 -2.43 -10.28
C THR A 63 -3.23 -3.93 -10.39
N ALA A 64 -3.57 -4.59 -9.28
CA ALA A 64 -3.93 -6.00 -9.24
C ALA A 64 -5.45 -6.17 -9.42
N SER A 65 -5.86 -7.06 -10.32
CA SER A 65 -7.29 -7.21 -10.71
C SER A 65 -8.22 -7.74 -9.61
N GLU A 66 -7.69 -8.26 -8.50
CA GLU A 66 -8.44 -9.00 -7.47
C GLU A 66 -8.28 -8.41 -6.06
N VAL A 67 -7.83 -7.16 -5.92
CA VAL A 67 -7.62 -6.51 -4.61
C VAL A 67 -8.53 -5.31 -4.46
N GLU A 68 -9.44 -5.38 -3.49
CA GLU A 68 -10.41 -4.31 -3.22
C GLU A 68 -9.96 -3.39 -2.08
N TYR A 69 -9.21 -3.92 -1.11
CA TYR A 69 -8.85 -3.21 0.12
C TYR A 69 -7.34 -3.20 0.36
N LEU A 70 -6.83 -2.03 0.77
CA LEU A 70 -5.51 -1.86 1.36
C LEU A 70 -5.70 -1.52 2.85
N VAL A 71 -5.42 -2.50 3.70
CA VAL A 71 -5.51 -2.34 5.15
C VAL A 71 -4.16 -1.88 5.71
N SER A 72 -4.12 -0.77 6.44
CA SER A 72 -2.87 -0.23 6.95
C SER A 72 -3.02 0.49 8.29
N TRP A 73 -1.91 0.58 9.03
CA TRP A 73 -1.74 1.44 10.21
C TRP A 73 -0.90 2.69 9.93
N ASN A 74 -0.45 2.88 8.69
CA ASN A 74 0.36 4.05 8.32
C ASN A 74 -0.54 5.28 8.11
N PHE A 75 -0.95 5.92 9.20
CA PHE A 75 -1.73 7.17 9.20
C PHE A 75 -0.96 8.38 8.66
N ARG A 76 0.36 8.27 8.53
CA ARG A 76 1.19 9.38 8.09
C ARG A 76 1.02 9.63 6.59
N HIS A 77 1.04 8.55 5.80
CA HIS A 77 1.11 8.64 4.34
C HIS A 77 0.06 7.80 3.60
N ILE A 78 -0.37 6.66 4.15
CA ILE A 78 -1.31 5.75 3.47
C ILE A 78 -2.75 6.04 3.90
N VAL A 79 -3.06 5.94 5.19
CA VAL A 79 -4.42 6.14 5.76
C VAL A 79 -4.74 7.63 5.99
N ASN A 80 -3.96 8.52 5.37
CA ASN A 80 -4.16 9.95 5.56
C ASN A 80 -5.35 10.45 4.73
N ALA A 81 -6.48 10.73 5.39
CA ALA A 81 -7.71 11.20 4.74
C ALA A 81 -7.52 12.48 3.88
N THR A 82 -6.52 13.31 4.19
CA THR A 82 -6.22 14.52 3.40
C THR A 82 -5.49 14.20 2.08
N MET A 83 -4.77 13.08 2.02
CA MET A 83 -4.06 12.61 0.83
C MET A 83 -4.98 11.82 -0.09
N ARG A 84 -6.02 11.19 0.47
CA ARG A 84 -6.94 10.29 -0.24
C ARG A 84 -7.52 10.87 -1.52
N PRO A 85 -8.11 12.09 -1.55
CA PRO A 85 -8.64 12.65 -2.79
C PRO A 85 -7.59 12.83 -3.90
N ARG A 86 -6.32 13.05 -3.53
CA ARG A 86 -5.21 13.20 -4.50
C ARG A 86 -4.78 11.84 -5.04
N ILE A 87 -4.69 10.83 -4.17
CA ILE A 87 -4.42 9.44 -4.56
C ILE A 87 -5.49 8.99 -5.57
N ASP A 88 -6.77 9.17 -5.22
CA ASP A 88 -7.88 8.76 -6.08
C ASP A 88 -7.84 9.46 -7.45
N ALA A 89 -7.54 10.76 -7.47
CA ALA A 89 -7.41 11.53 -8.71
C ALA A 89 -6.28 11.00 -9.62
N VAL A 90 -5.12 10.63 -9.04
CA VAL A 90 -4.00 10.06 -9.78
C VAL A 90 -4.36 8.68 -10.34
N CYS A 91 -4.99 7.82 -9.53
CA CYS A 91 -5.45 6.50 -9.96
C CYS A 91 -6.41 6.62 -11.16
N HIS A 92 -7.43 7.46 -11.05
CA HIS A 92 -8.39 7.67 -12.16
C HIS A 92 -7.72 8.22 -13.42
N LYS A 93 -6.78 9.17 -13.29
CA LYS A 93 -6.02 9.71 -14.44
C LYS A 93 -5.16 8.64 -15.12
N ALA A 94 -4.68 7.66 -14.36
CA ALA A 94 -3.96 6.50 -14.87
C ALA A 94 -4.88 5.35 -15.35
N ASN A 95 -6.21 5.56 -15.37
CA ASN A 95 -7.23 4.57 -15.72
C ASN A 95 -7.31 3.35 -14.78
N TYR A 96 -6.99 3.56 -13.49
CA TYR A 96 -7.23 2.58 -12.43
C TYR A 96 -8.39 3.04 -11.53
N GLU A 97 -9.11 2.06 -11.00
CA GLU A 97 -10.04 2.31 -9.90
C GLU A 97 -9.24 2.46 -8.60
N PRO A 98 -9.44 3.54 -7.81
CA PRO A 98 -8.75 3.70 -6.54
C PRO A 98 -9.07 2.57 -5.57
N ILE A 99 -8.04 2.02 -4.94
CA ILE A 99 -8.21 0.99 -3.92
C ILE A 99 -8.86 1.54 -2.65
N ILE A 100 -9.62 0.71 -1.94
CA ILE A 100 -10.21 1.09 -0.66
C ILE A 100 -9.14 1.01 0.44
N ILE A 101 -8.54 2.15 0.79
CA ILE A 101 -7.61 2.26 1.93
C ILE A 101 -8.42 2.40 3.22
N CYS A 102 -8.13 1.56 4.20
CA CYS A 102 -8.78 1.57 5.52
C CYS A 102 -7.83 1.07 6.63
N THR A 103 -8.20 1.34 7.87
CA THR A 103 -7.62 0.73 9.07
C THR A 103 -8.20 -0.68 9.29
N PRO A 104 -7.53 -1.56 10.06
CA PRO A 104 -8.12 -2.83 10.45
C PRO A 104 -9.46 -2.69 11.18
N GLU A 105 -9.62 -1.67 12.02
CA GLU A 105 -10.88 -1.40 12.72
C GLU A 105 -12.00 -1.02 11.73
N GLU A 106 -11.72 -0.15 10.77
CA GLU A 106 -12.69 0.20 9.72
C GLU A 106 -13.10 -1.01 8.87
N LEU A 107 -12.17 -1.95 8.64
CA LEU A 107 -12.48 -3.17 7.88
C LEU A 107 -13.33 -4.16 8.69
N MET A 108 -13.03 -4.34 9.98
CA MET A 108 -13.74 -5.31 10.82
C MET A 108 -15.19 -4.87 11.12
N GLY A 109 -15.45 -3.56 11.12
CA GLY A 109 -16.76 -2.99 11.42
C GLY A 109 -17.16 -3.17 12.89
N ASP A 110 -18.10 -2.35 13.35
CA ASP A 110 -18.84 -2.61 14.58
C ASP A 110 -20.17 -3.27 14.17
N ASP A 111 -20.47 -4.45 14.71
CA ASP A 111 -21.80 -5.08 14.61
C ASP A 111 -22.92 -4.17 15.16
#